data_AF-A0A1G1NGM8-F1
#
_entry.id   AF-A0A1G1NGM8-F1
#
_cell.length_a   1.000
_cell.length_b   1.000
_cell.length_c   1.000
_cell.angle_alpha   90.00
_cell.angle_beta   90.00
_cell.angle_gamma   90.00
#
_symmetry.space_group_name_H-M   'P 1'
#
loop_
_entity.id
_entity.type
_entity.pdbx_description
1 polymer ?
#
loop_
_entity_poly.entity_id
_entity_poly.type
_entity_poly.pdbx_seq_one_letter_code
_entity_poly.pdbx_strand_id
1 'polypeptide(L)'
;MKDISYEFAVSADLAAAAKKSSLEIKETGLFDRESNIPGIGYDLKFADAALALAAGQVSNPIETKAGVYIIKVKEKKPGRAAEFSEVKELVENTLKLDKADAIAKAKAQEALNAVKAGLEKKGDFDDIAKGLSLSVKKTDAFARNQYIGGLGVAPEFAEAAFSAKQGEVFAEAIRVHDGYTIVRQDSITPIDEKKYQEEKDKLKGLMLAQKKYFASITWFTELKKKANLQNNLDKVRGRRR
;
A
#
# COMPACT_ATOMS: atom_id res chain seq x y z
N MET A 1 -37.84 -11.58 -13.56
CA MET A 1 -36.85 -10.97 -12.63
C MET A 1 -37.18 -9.52 -12.26
N LYS A 2 -37.88 -8.74 -13.11
CA LYS A 2 -38.31 -7.35 -12.82
C LYS A 2 -39.33 -7.22 -11.66
N ASP A 3 -40.16 -8.23 -11.40
CA ASP A 3 -41.23 -8.13 -10.38
C ASP A 3 -40.73 -8.23 -8.93
N ILE A 4 -39.64 -8.98 -8.70
CA ILE A 4 -39.12 -9.23 -7.36
C ILE A 4 -38.59 -7.93 -6.76
N SER A 5 -37.76 -7.19 -7.49
CA SER A 5 -37.21 -5.91 -7.03
C SER A 5 -38.28 -4.86 -6.67
N TYR A 6 -39.45 -4.90 -7.31
CA TYR A 6 -40.53 -3.95 -7.04
C TYR A 6 -41.32 -4.34 -5.79
N GLU A 7 -41.58 -5.63 -5.57
CA GLU A 7 -42.21 -6.11 -4.32
C GLU A 7 -41.32 -5.83 -3.08
N PHE A 8 -39.99 -5.95 -3.21
CA PHE A 8 -39.05 -5.65 -2.11
C PHE A 8 -38.87 -4.15 -1.84
N ALA A 9 -39.06 -3.29 -2.85
CA ALA A 9 -38.99 -1.83 -2.70
C ALA A 9 -40.29 -1.21 -2.17
N VAL A 10 -41.43 -1.89 -2.38
CA VAL A 10 -42.78 -1.39 -2.04
C VAL A 10 -43.31 -2.00 -0.74
N SER A 11 -42.96 -3.25 -0.40
CA SER A 11 -43.32 -3.82 0.89
C SER A 11 -42.24 -3.46 1.91
N ALA A 12 -42.62 -2.77 2.97
CA ALA A 12 -41.74 -2.43 4.10
C ALA A 12 -41.20 -3.67 4.86
N ASP A 13 -41.40 -4.88 4.34
CA ASP A 13 -41.21 -6.15 5.01
C ASP A 13 -40.33 -7.12 4.20
N LEU A 14 -39.02 -6.88 4.29
CA LEU A 14 -37.97 -7.69 3.67
C LEU A 14 -38.10 -9.19 4.02
N ALA A 15 -38.66 -9.51 5.19
CA ALA A 15 -38.87 -10.88 5.66
C ALA A 15 -39.99 -11.60 4.90
N ALA A 16 -41.07 -10.90 4.56
CA ALA A 16 -42.17 -11.47 3.78
C ALA A 16 -41.75 -11.75 2.34
N ALA A 17 -41.02 -10.83 1.72
CA ALA A 17 -40.55 -10.96 0.34
C ALA A 17 -39.42 -12.01 0.19
N ALA A 18 -38.54 -12.15 1.20
CA ALA A 18 -37.53 -13.20 1.23
C ALA A 18 -38.14 -14.60 1.34
N LYS A 19 -39.17 -14.79 2.21
CA LYS A 19 -39.91 -16.06 2.31
C LYS A 19 -40.62 -16.44 1.02
N LYS A 20 -41.23 -15.46 0.33
CA LYS A 20 -41.94 -15.66 -0.94
C LYS A 20 -41.01 -16.05 -2.10
N SER A 21 -39.73 -15.64 -2.01
CA SER A 21 -38.73 -15.88 -3.05
C SER A 21 -37.68 -16.95 -2.67
N SER A 22 -37.86 -17.64 -1.54
CA SER A 22 -36.90 -18.63 -1.00
C SER A 22 -35.46 -18.10 -0.86
N LEU A 23 -35.30 -16.81 -0.52
CA LEU A 23 -34.00 -16.16 -0.34
C LEU A 23 -33.59 -16.12 1.14
N GLU A 24 -32.31 -16.32 1.42
CA GLU A 24 -31.75 -16.23 2.77
C GLU A 24 -31.48 -14.78 3.19
N ILE A 25 -31.94 -14.39 4.38
CA ILE A 25 -31.57 -13.12 5.01
C ILE A 25 -30.34 -13.37 5.90
N LYS A 26 -29.27 -12.59 5.68
CA LYS A 26 -28.04 -12.63 6.49
C LYS A 26 -27.78 -11.27 7.12
N GLU A 27 -27.33 -11.28 8.37
CA GLU A 27 -26.92 -10.07 9.09
C GLU A 27 -25.40 -9.89 8.99
N THR A 28 -24.96 -8.69 8.60
CA THR A 28 -23.54 -8.35 8.44
C THR A 28 -22.87 -7.90 9.73
N GLY A 29 -23.64 -7.61 10.79
CA GLY A 29 -23.16 -6.86 11.94
C GLY A 29 -22.87 -5.39 11.61
N LEU A 30 -22.25 -4.67 12.56
CA LEU A 30 -21.77 -3.30 12.34
C LEU A 30 -20.47 -3.34 11.53
N PHE A 31 -20.39 -2.48 10.53
CA PHE A 31 -19.21 -2.32 9.69
C PHE A 31 -19.01 -0.85 9.35
N ASP A 32 -17.77 -0.47 9.08
CA ASP A 32 -17.41 0.81 8.49
C ASP A 32 -17.17 0.67 6.98
N ARG A 33 -16.89 1.79 6.31
CA ARG A 33 -16.73 1.85 4.85
C ARG A 33 -15.61 0.95 4.31
N GLU A 34 -14.55 0.72 5.08
CA GLU A 34 -13.32 0.07 4.64
C GLU A 34 -13.11 -1.33 5.25
N SER A 35 -13.91 -1.68 6.24
CA SER A 35 -13.90 -2.98 6.89
C SER A 35 -14.41 -4.12 6.00
N ASN A 36 -13.98 -5.34 6.32
CA ASN A 36 -14.51 -6.55 5.69
C ASN A 36 -15.97 -6.77 6.14
N ILE A 37 -16.90 -6.86 5.20
CA ILE A 37 -18.31 -7.09 5.51
C ILE A 37 -18.59 -8.60 5.51
N PRO A 38 -18.99 -9.20 6.66
CA PRO A 38 -19.30 -10.63 6.73
C PRO A 38 -20.29 -11.08 5.66
N GLY A 39 -19.91 -12.09 4.87
CA GLY A 39 -20.73 -12.66 3.79
C GLY A 39 -20.69 -11.90 2.46
N ILE A 40 -20.07 -10.72 2.40
CA ILE A 40 -19.95 -9.89 1.18
C ILE A 40 -18.48 -9.68 0.79
N GLY A 41 -17.58 -9.53 1.76
CA GLY A 41 -16.19 -9.15 1.53
C GLY A 41 -15.98 -7.63 1.52
N TYR A 42 -14.87 -7.19 0.91
CA TYR A 42 -14.58 -5.77 0.70
C TYR A 42 -15.29 -5.25 -0.56
N ASP A 43 -16.45 -4.61 -0.39
CA ASP A 43 -17.18 -3.98 -1.48
C ASP A 43 -17.66 -2.57 -1.12
N LEU A 44 -16.99 -1.57 -1.70
CA LEU A 44 -17.27 -0.15 -1.45
C LEU A 44 -18.68 0.26 -1.91
N LYS A 45 -19.23 -0.37 -2.97
CA LYS A 45 -20.58 -0.01 -3.46
C LYS A 45 -21.64 -0.46 -2.47
N PHE A 46 -21.47 -1.65 -1.90
CA PHE A 46 -22.31 -2.15 -0.81
C PHE A 46 -22.20 -1.23 0.40
N ALA A 47 -20.97 -0.92 0.84
CA ALA A 47 -20.74 -0.10 2.03
C ALA A 47 -21.32 1.31 1.88
N ASP A 48 -21.07 1.97 0.75
CA ASP A 48 -21.57 3.32 0.47
C ASP A 48 -23.11 3.36 0.43
N ALA A 49 -23.74 2.36 -0.19
CA ALA A 49 -25.19 2.28 -0.24
C ALA A 49 -25.82 2.03 1.13
N ALA A 50 -25.24 1.16 1.95
CA ALA A 50 -25.72 0.90 3.32
C ALA A 50 -25.56 2.14 4.22
N LEU A 51 -24.41 2.82 4.15
CA LEU A 51 -24.12 4.00 4.95
C LEU A 51 -24.93 5.24 4.52
N ALA A 52 -25.36 5.31 3.25
CA ALA A 52 -26.23 6.38 2.75
C ALA A 52 -27.68 6.28 3.26
N LEU A 53 -28.14 5.09 3.65
CA LEU A 53 -29.51 4.86 4.12
C LEU A 53 -29.71 5.27 5.58
N ALA A 54 -30.94 5.62 5.93
CA ALA A 54 -31.37 5.80 7.32
C ALA A 54 -31.74 4.46 7.97
N ALA A 55 -31.69 4.39 9.30
CA ALA A 55 -32.15 3.22 10.03
C ALA A 55 -33.62 2.90 9.69
N GLY A 56 -33.90 1.63 9.44
CA GLY A 56 -35.19 1.12 8.97
C GLY A 56 -35.40 1.14 7.45
N GLN A 57 -34.57 1.88 6.68
CA GLN A 57 -34.73 1.96 5.23
C GLN A 57 -34.18 0.73 4.49
N VAL A 58 -34.81 0.44 3.36
CA VAL A 58 -34.41 -0.61 2.42
C VAL A 58 -33.78 0.03 1.18
N SER A 59 -32.70 -0.57 0.68
CA SER A 59 -32.00 -0.13 -0.52
C SER A 59 -32.72 -0.57 -1.79
N ASN A 60 -32.42 0.11 -2.90
CA ASN A 60 -32.60 -0.51 -4.22
C ASN A 60 -31.62 -1.69 -4.38
N PRO A 61 -31.84 -2.60 -5.35
CA PRO A 61 -30.88 -3.66 -5.65
C PRO A 61 -29.49 -3.09 -5.99
N ILE A 62 -28.46 -3.58 -5.29
CA ILE A 62 -27.07 -3.16 -5.44
C ILE A 62 -26.30 -4.29 -6.11
N GLU A 63 -25.74 -4.00 -7.28
CA GLU A 63 -24.84 -4.91 -7.97
C GLU A 63 -23.42 -4.81 -7.37
N THR A 64 -22.99 -5.87 -6.69
CA THR A 64 -21.63 -6.04 -6.19
C THR A 64 -20.87 -7.07 -7.03
N LYS A 65 -19.59 -7.28 -6.73
CA LYS A 65 -18.81 -8.34 -7.41
C LYS A 65 -19.31 -9.75 -7.07
N ALA A 66 -19.93 -9.93 -5.90
CA ALA A 66 -20.40 -11.21 -5.40
C ALA A 66 -21.84 -11.54 -5.85
N GLY A 67 -22.61 -10.53 -6.27
CA GLY A 67 -23.99 -10.72 -6.71
C GLY A 67 -24.83 -9.45 -6.54
N VAL A 68 -26.15 -9.62 -6.58
CA VAL A 68 -27.10 -8.52 -6.36
C VAL A 68 -27.67 -8.61 -4.96
N TYR A 69 -27.57 -7.53 -4.20
CA TYR A 69 -28.00 -7.47 -2.80
C TYR A 69 -29.07 -6.39 -2.59
N ILE A 70 -30.01 -6.65 -1.68
CA ILE A 70 -30.95 -5.65 -1.17
C ILE A 70 -30.68 -5.53 0.34
N ILE A 71 -30.43 -4.32 0.81
CA ILE A 71 -29.99 -4.04 2.18
C ILE A 71 -31.12 -3.41 2.95
N LYS A 72 -31.34 -3.82 4.20
CA LYS A 72 -32.15 -3.08 5.18
C LYS A 72 -31.25 -2.63 6.32
N VAL A 73 -31.17 -1.32 6.58
CA VAL A 73 -30.36 -0.82 7.70
C VAL A 73 -31.13 -1.08 8.99
N LYS A 74 -30.66 -2.02 9.82
CA LYS A 74 -31.27 -2.33 11.12
C LYS A 74 -30.95 -1.24 12.15
N GLU A 75 -29.69 -0.83 12.20
CA GLU A 75 -29.19 0.18 13.12
C GLU A 75 -28.08 0.98 12.43
N LYS A 76 -27.99 2.28 12.72
CA LYS A 76 -26.91 3.14 12.27
C LYS A 76 -26.31 3.85 13.46
N LYS A 77 -25.04 3.54 13.77
CA LYS A 77 -24.28 4.25 14.79
C LYS A 77 -23.52 5.41 14.15
N PRO A 78 -23.59 6.63 14.71
CA PRO A 78 -22.77 7.73 14.22
C PRO A 78 -21.30 7.37 14.42
N GLY A 79 -20.48 7.65 13.41
CA GLY A 79 -19.04 7.59 13.56
C GLY A 79 -18.63 8.55 14.68
N ARG A 80 -17.96 8.03 15.70
CA ARG A 80 -17.34 8.84 16.75
C ARG A 80 -15.84 8.61 16.73
N ALA A 81 -15.08 9.58 17.22
CA ALA A 81 -13.71 9.31 17.59
C ALA A 81 -13.71 8.17 18.61
N ALA A 82 -12.83 7.19 18.41
CA ALA A 82 -12.57 6.21 19.45
C ALA A 82 -12.05 6.96 20.69
N GLU A 83 -12.55 6.60 21.86
CA GLU A 83 -12.06 7.16 23.11
C GLU A 83 -10.63 6.68 23.34
N PHE A 84 -9.81 7.47 24.02
CA PHE A 84 -8.41 7.07 24.28
C PHE A 84 -8.34 5.73 25.00
N SER A 85 -9.30 5.40 25.88
CA SER A 85 -9.38 4.10 26.55
C SER A 85 -9.53 2.90 25.61
N GLU A 86 -10.18 3.09 24.44
CA GLU A 86 -10.45 2.03 23.47
C GLU A 86 -9.25 1.75 22.56
N VAL A 87 -8.42 2.77 22.33
CA VAL A 87 -7.23 2.69 21.47
C VAL A 87 -5.92 2.78 22.26
N LYS A 88 -6.00 2.81 23.60
CA LYS A 88 -4.84 3.02 24.48
C LYS A 88 -3.71 2.06 24.16
N GLU A 89 -4.00 0.77 24.06
CA GLU A 89 -3.01 -0.26 23.79
C GLU A 89 -2.38 -0.10 22.39
N LEU A 90 -3.20 0.20 21.37
CA LEU A 90 -2.73 0.46 20.01
C LEU A 90 -1.80 1.68 19.97
N VAL A 91 -2.19 2.78 20.63
CA VAL A 91 -1.41 4.02 20.70
C VAL A 91 -0.12 3.80 21.49
N GLU A 92 -0.17 3.10 22.63
CA GLU A 92 1.01 2.78 23.42
C GLU A 92 2.00 1.92 22.63
N ASN A 93 1.53 0.90 21.92
CA ASN A 93 2.39 0.04 21.10
C ASN A 93 3.00 0.81 19.92
N THR A 94 2.20 1.62 19.23
CA THR A 94 2.68 2.48 18.13
C THR A 94 3.73 3.47 18.64
N LEU A 95 3.45 4.15 19.75
CA LEU A 95 4.38 5.12 20.33
C LEU A 95 5.68 4.47 20.82
N LYS A 96 5.61 3.25 21.36
CA LYS A 96 6.82 2.48 21.73
C LYS A 96 7.67 2.18 20.51
N LEU A 97 7.05 1.74 19.41
CA LEU A 97 7.76 1.47 18.15
C LEU A 97 8.37 2.74 17.55
N ASP A 98 7.62 3.84 17.53
CA ASP A 98 8.10 5.13 17.02
C ASP A 98 9.29 5.66 17.83
N LYS A 99 9.20 5.58 19.17
CA LYS A 99 10.31 5.96 20.06
C LYS A 99 11.52 5.03 19.88
N ALA A 100 11.29 3.72 19.75
CA ALA A 100 12.37 2.77 19.51
C ALA A 100 13.08 3.05 18.18
N ASP A 101 12.34 3.33 17.11
CA ASP A 101 12.90 3.67 15.81
C ASP A 101 13.69 5.00 15.85
N ALA A 102 13.14 6.01 16.52
CA ALA A 102 13.84 7.30 16.71
C ALA A 102 15.17 7.13 17.45
N ILE A 103 15.19 6.32 18.52
CA ILE A 103 16.41 6.00 19.26
C ILE A 103 17.39 5.20 18.37
N ALA A 104 16.91 4.21 17.63
CA ALA A 104 17.73 3.41 16.73
C ALA A 104 18.37 4.28 15.64
N LYS A 105 17.60 5.20 15.04
CA LYS A 105 18.07 6.17 14.05
C LYS A 105 19.15 7.08 14.62
N ALA A 106 18.94 7.63 15.82
CA ALA A 106 19.92 8.49 16.48
C ALA A 106 21.24 7.75 16.73
N LYS A 107 21.18 6.54 17.29
CA LYS A 107 22.35 5.69 17.51
C LYS A 107 23.06 5.30 16.21
N ALA A 108 22.31 5.00 15.16
CA ALA A 108 22.88 4.69 13.85
C ALA A 108 23.61 5.90 13.25
N GLN A 109 23.09 7.11 13.44
CA GLN A 109 23.75 8.34 13.01
C GLN A 109 25.02 8.63 13.82
N GLU A 110 24.99 8.44 15.13
CA GLU A 110 26.17 8.54 16.00
C GLU A 110 27.26 7.55 15.58
N ALA A 111 26.88 6.28 15.36
CA ALA A 111 27.77 5.24 14.88
C ALA A 111 28.36 5.59 13.50
N LEU A 112 27.55 6.11 12.56
CA LEU A 112 28.01 6.54 11.25
C LEU A 112 29.06 7.67 11.36
N ASN A 113 28.80 8.65 12.21
CA ASN A 113 29.73 9.76 12.44
C ASN A 113 31.06 9.25 13.02
N ALA A 114 31.01 8.31 13.98
CA ALA A 114 32.20 7.69 14.55
C ALA A 114 32.97 6.87 13.51
N VAL A 115 32.28 6.11 12.65
CA VAL A 115 32.89 5.37 11.53
C VAL A 115 33.61 6.32 10.58
N LYS A 116 32.94 7.40 10.14
CA LYS A 116 33.55 8.40 9.24
C LYS A 116 34.79 9.04 9.86
N ALA A 117 34.71 9.46 11.13
CA ALA A 117 35.85 10.06 11.84
C ALA A 117 37.03 9.07 12.01
N GLY A 118 36.76 7.77 12.18
CA GLY A 118 37.79 6.74 12.20
C GLY A 118 38.47 6.55 10.83
N LEU A 119 37.68 6.55 9.75
CA LEU A 119 38.19 6.42 8.38
C LEU A 119 39.02 7.64 7.94
N GLU A 120 38.66 8.85 8.37
CA GLU A 120 39.46 10.06 8.14
C GLU A 120 40.87 9.94 8.77
N LYS A 121 40.99 9.21 9.88
CA LYS A 121 42.28 8.90 10.52
C LYS A 121 42.99 7.70 9.89
N LYS A 122 42.55 7.24 8.72
CA LYS A 122 43.05 6.06 8.00
C LYS A 122 42.93 4.75 8.78
N GLY A 123 41.94 4.65 9.68
CA GLY A 123 41.61 3.38 10.34
C GLY A 123 40.97 2.40 9.37
N ASP A 124 41.09 1.09 9.66
CA ASP A 124 40.35 0.06 8.95
C ASP A 124 38.87 0.02 9.39
N PHE A 125 37.96 -0.09 8.43
CA PHE A 125 36.52 -0.07 8.70
C PHE A 125 36.07 -1.23 9.62
N ASP A 126 36.61 -2.43 9.43
CA ASP A 126 36.19 -3.61 10.18
C ASP A 126 36.65 -3.48 11.64
N ASP A 127 37.84 -2.92 11.86
CA ASP A 127 38.36 -2.63 13.19
C ASP A 127 37.59 -1.50 13.89
N ILE A 128 37.25 -0.42 13.16
CA ILE A 128 36.41 0.67 13.70
C ILE A 128 35.02 0.13 14.09
N ALA A 129 34.40 -0.67 13.22
CA ALA A 129 33.10 -1.25 13.48
C ALA A 129 33.12 -2.19 14.69
N LYS A 130 34.14 -3.05 14.82
CA LYS A 130 34.34 -3.90 16.01
C LYS A 130 34.54 -3.07 17.28
N GLY A 131 35.33 -2.00 17.21
CA GLY A 131 35.53 -1.06 18.33
C GLY A 131 34.23 -0.39 18.80
N LEU A 132 33.28 -0.19 17.88
CA LEU A 132 31.94 0.32 18.16
C LEU A 132 30.93 -0.79 18.51
N SER A 133 31.38 -2.04 18.67
CA SER A 133 30.52 -3.21 18.89
C SER A 133 29.47 -3.43 17.79
N LEU A 134 29.77 -3.04 16.56
CA LEU A 134 28.92 -3.24 15.38
C LEU A 134 29.26 -4.56 14.67
N SER A 135 28.24 -5.20 14.10
CA SER A 135 28.41 -6.40 13.27
C SER A 135 28.71 -6.00 11.83
N VAL A 136 29.87 -6.40 11.32
CA VAL A 136 30.24 -6.23 9.91
C VAL A 136 29.77 -7.45 9.12
N LYS A 137 29.00 -7.21 8.06
CA LYS A 137 28.55 -8.23 7.12
C LYS A 137 28.85 -7.80 5.70
N LYS A 138 29.35 -8.73 4.89
CA LYS A 138 29.55 -8.54 3.45
C LYS A 138 28.41 -9.19 2.69
N THR A 139 27.88 -8.47 1.70
CA THR A 139 26.85 -8.99 0.80
C THR A 139 27.49 -9.71 -0.38
N ASP A 140 26.77 -10.66 -0.96
CA ASP A 140 27.10 -11.18 -2.30
C ASP A 140 26.77 -10.13 -3.37
N ALA A 141 27.22 -10.35 -4.62
CA ALA A 141 26.86 -9.45 -5.72
C ALA A 141 25.35 -9.41 -5.95
N PHE A 142 24.76 -8.22 -6.05
CA PHE A 142 23.33 -8.02 -6.27
C PHE A 142 23.04 -6.88 -7.24
N ALA A 143 21.86 -6.90 -7.87
CA ALA A 143 21.32 -5.78 -8.65
C ALA A 143 20.30 -4.96 -7.83
N ARG A 144 20.04 -3.70 -8.22
CA ARG A 144 19.25 -2.72 -7.44
C ARG A 144 17.85 -3.17 -6.96
N ASN A 145 17.22 -4.12 -7.66
CA ASN A 145 15.85 -4.60 -7.35
C ASN A 145 15.82 -6.11 -7.04
N GLN A 146 16.92 -6.66 -6.52
CA GLN A 146 16.99 -8.07 -6.18
C GLN A 146 16.97 -8.29 -4.67
N TYR A 147 16.72 -9.55 -4.29
CA TYR A 147 16.91 -10.01 -2.93
C TYR A 147 18.39 -9.90 -2.56
N ILE A 148 18.67 -9.32 -1.40
CA ILE A 148 20.01 -9.18 -0.84
C ILE A 148 20.10 -10.12 0.37
N GLY A 149 21.08 -11.03 0.36
CA GLY A 149 21.30 -11.97 1.45
C GLY A 149 21.39 -11.27 2.81
N GLY A 150 20.51 -11.67 3.74
CA GLY A 150 20.45 -11.09 5.09
C GLY A 150 19.72 -9.76 5.23
N LEU A 151 19.31 -9.11 4.12
CA LEU A 151 18.55 -7.85 4.15
C LEU A 151 17.19 -7.95 3.43
N GLY A 152 16.97 -9.01 2.64
CA GLY A 152 15.74 -9.17 1.89
C GLY A 152 15.66 -8.20 0.70
N VAL A 153 14.45 -7.73 0.39
CA VAL A 153 14.23 -6.70 -0.63
C VAL A 153 14.40 -5.33 0.02
N ALA A 154 15.59 -4.74 -0.14
CA ALA A 154 15.98 -3.49 0.50
C ALA A 154 16.42 -2.43 -0.55
N PRO A 155 15.47 -1.74 -1.21
CA PRO A 155 15.77 -0.82 -2.31
C PRO A 155 16.59 0.39 -1.87
N GLU A 156 16.33 0.94 -0.68
CA GLU A 156 17.08 2.07 -0.11
C GLU A 156 18.54 1.68 0.17
N PHE A 157 18.77 0.47 0.70
CA PHE A 157 20.12 -0.07 0.90
C PHE A 157 20.84 -0.24 -0.44
N ALA A 158 20.16 -0.82 -1.43
CA ALA A 158 20.72 -0.99 -2.76
C ALA A 158 21.09 0.36 -3.38
N GLU A 159 20.20 1.34 -3.30
CA GLU A 159 20.48 2.68 -3.80
C GLU A 159 21.71 3.31 -3.13
N ALA A 160 21.82 3.23 -1.80
CA ALA A 160 22.97 3.71 -1.07
C ALA A 160 24.27 3.00 -1.46
N ALA A 161 24.26 1.66 -1.56
CA ALA A 161 25.41 0.85 -1.93
C ALA A 161 25.94 1.17 -3.34
N PHE A 162 25.03 1.44 -4.28
CA PHE A 162 25.41 1.81 -5.64
C PHE A 162 25.74 3.32 -5.81
N SER A 163 25.37 4.17 -4.86
CA SER A 163 25.60 5.62 -4.91
C SER A 163 26.84 6.07 -4.13
N ALA A 164 27.27 5.29 -3.14
CA ALA A 164 28.58 5.46 -2.51
C ALA A 164 29.71 5.27 -3.53
N LYS A 165 30.85 5.91 -3.30
CA LYS A 165 32.07 5.68 -4.09
C LYS A 165 32.79 4.43 -3.61
N GLN A 166 33.60 3.85 -4.48
CA GLN A 166 34.33 2.63 -4.15
C GLN A 166 35.28 2.87 -2.96
N GLY A 167 35.17 2.01 -1.95
CA GLY A 167 35.89 2.10 -0.68
C GLY A 167 35.29 3.09 0.32
N GLU A 168 34.30 3.90 -0.06
CA GLU A 168 33.70 4.91 0.82
C GLU A 168 32.42 4.39 1.49
N VAL A 169 32.11 5.01 2.64
CA VAL A 169 30.86 4.82 3.37
C VAL A 169 29.83 5.83 2.85
N PHE A 170 28.59 5.38 2.64
CA PHE A 170 27.49 6.24 2.23
C PHE A 170 27.22 7.36 3.25
N ALA A 171 26.66 8.47 2.77
CA ALA A 171 26.53 9.68 3.57
C ALA A 171 25.57 9.52 4.77
N GLU A 172 24.61 8.61 4.69
CA GLU A 172 23.54 8.42 5.67
C GLU A 172 23.42 6.95 6.13
N ALA A 173 22.88 6.75 7.33
CA ALA A 173 22.52 5.43 7.81
C ALA A 173 21.19 5.01 7.18
N ILE A 174 21.13 3.80 6.65
CA ILE A 174 19.99 3.33 5.85
C ILE A 174 19.10 2.43 6.68
N ARG A 175 17.80 2.75 6.70
CA ARG A 175 16.79 1.91 7.36
C ARG A 175 16.60 0.63 6.55
N VAL A 176 16.58 -0.49 7.26
CA VAL A 176 16.28 -1.83 6.73
C VAL A 176 15.22 -2.46 7.62
N HIS A 177 14.72 -3.65 7.25
CA HIS A 177 13.62 -4.29 7.97
C HIS A 177 13.87 -4.41 9.49
N ASP A 178 15.11 -4.75 9.87
CA ASP A 178 15.48 -5.02 11.26
C ASP A 178 16.28 -3.89 11.93
N GLY A 179 16.19 -2.65 11.41
CA GLY A 179 16.82 -1.48 12.03
C GLY A 179 17.55 -0.58 11.03
N TYR A 180 18.80 -0.22 11.33
CA TYR A 180 19.61 0.70 10.52
C TYR A 180 20.97 0.10 10.20
N THR A 181 21.52 0.45 9.03
CA THR A 181 22.79 -0.04 8.52
C THR A 181 23.70 1.10 8.07
N ILE A 182 25.00 0.88 8.18
CA ILE A 182 26.03 1.76 7.62
C ILE A 182 26.58 1.04 6.39
N VAL A 183 26.50 1.69 5.23
CA VAL A 183 26.81 1.05 3.95
C VAL A 183 28.19 1.49 3.47
N ARG A 184 29.13 0.55 3.30
CA ARG A 184 30.40 0.76 2.59
C ARG A 184 30.33 0.08 1.23
N GLN A 185 30.73 0.78 0.16
CA GLN A 185 30.82 0.16 -1.15
C GLN A 185 32.19 -0.51 -1.31
N ASP A 186 32.25 -1.83 -1.21
CA ASP A 186 33.50 -2.58 -1.40
C ASP A 186 33.92 -2.60 -2.87
N SER A 187 32.98 -2.95 -3.76
CA SER A 187 33.23 -3.08 -5.20
C SER A 187 31.95 -2.96 -6.00
N ILE A 188 32.03 -2.41 -7.20
CA ILE A 188 30.96 -2.43 -8.19
C ILE A 188 31.40 -3.28 -9.38
N THR A 189 30.56 -4.21 -9.82
CA THR A 189 30.79 -4.91 -11.08
C THR A 189 30.48 -3.93 -12.21
N PRO A 190 31.47 -3.57 -13.05
CA PRO A 190 31.25 -2.64 -14.15
C PRO A 190 30.28 -3.23 -15.16
N ILE A 191 29.63 -2.35 -15.92
CA ILE A 191 28.82 -2.75 -17.05
C ILE A 191 29.71 -3.47 -18.08
N ASP A 192 29.22 -4.60 -18.59
CA ASP A 192 29.75 -5.20 -19.79
C ASP A 192 29.36 -4.33 -20.99
N GLU A 193 30.29 -3.48 -21.41
CA GLU A 193 30.07 -2.51 -22.48
C GLU A 193 29.70 -3.19 -23.80
N LYS A 194 30.28 -4.35 -24.10
CA LYS A 194 29.96 -5.09 -25.33
C LYS A 194 28.52 -5.58 -25.31
N LYS A 195 28.12 -6.22 -24.20
CA LYS A 195 26.73 -6.68 -24.01
C LYS A 195 25.75 -5.50 -23.99
N TYR A 196 26.13 -4.38 -23.38
CA TYR A 196 25.31 -3.17 -23.38
C TYR A 196 25.09 -2.65 -24.81
N GLN A 197 26.13 -2.56 -25.64
CA GLN A 197 25.97 -2.12 -27.04
C GLN A 197 25.08 -3.06 -27.84
N GLU A 198 25.21 -4.38 -27.64
CA GLU A 198 24.34 -5.39 -28.29
C GLU A 198 22.86 -5.25 -27.85
N GLU A 199 22.59 -4.91 -26.58
CA GLU A 199 21.24 -4.79 -26.04
C GLU A 199 20.65 -3.36 -26.09
N LYS A 200 21.45 -2.37 -26.48
CA LYS A 200 21.13 -0.93 -26.41
C LYS A 200 19.81 -0.57 -27.10
N ASP A 201 19.63 -1.03 -28.33
CA ASP A 201 18.42 -0.72 -29.12
C ASP A 201 17.17 -1.37 -28.53
N LYS A 202 17.31 -2.59 -28.00
CA LYS A 202 16.24 -3.29 -27.28
C LYS A 202 15.85 -2.53 -26.00
N LEU A 203 16.83 -2.15 -25.19
CA LEU A 203 16.60 -1.37 -23.97
C LEU A 203 15.96 -0.02 -24.27
N LYS A 204 16.44 0.69 -25.31
CA LYS A 204 15.84 1.94 -25.78
C LYS A 204 14.38 1.76 -26.20
N GLY A 205 14.08 0.70 -26.95
CA GLY A 205 12.72 0.36 -27.36
C GLY A 205 11.78 0.13 -26.16
N LEU A 206 12.24 -0.63 -25.17
CA LEU A 206 11.49 -0.90 -23.93
C LEU A 206 11.22 0.37 -23.14
N MET A 207 12.25 1.19 -22.91
CA MET A 207 12.12 2.46 -22.19
C MET A 207 11.21 3.45 -22.92
N LEU A 208 11.28 3.50 -24.26
CA LEU A 208 10.42 4.35 -25.07
C LEU A 208 8.95 3.89 -25.00
N ALA A 209 8.70 2.59 -25.10
CA ALA A 209 7.35 2.02 -24.98
C ALA A 209 6.75 2.31 -23.60
N GLN A 210 7.53 2.12 -22.53
CA GLN A 210 7.12 2.42 -21.16
C GLN A 210 6.78 3.91 -20.98
N LYS A 211 7.65 4.82 -21.45
CA LYS A 211 7.39 6.27 -21.39
C LYS A 211 6.16 6.68 -22.18
N LYS A 212 5.97 6.13 -23.38
CA LYS A 212 4.77 6.38 -24.21
C LYS A 212 3.50 5.92 -23.48
N TYR A 213 3.52 4.75 -22.86
CA TYR A 213 2.40 4.22 -22.09
C TYR A 213 2.02 5.16 -20.93
N PHE A 214 2.97 5.54 -20.07
CA PHE A 214 2.69 6.46 -18.97
C PHE A 214 2.24 7.84 -19.46
N ALA A 215 2.89 8.40 -20.49
CA ALA A 215 2.49 9.67 -21.07
C ALA A 215 1.04 9.62 -21.61
N SER A 216 0.64 8.52 -22.26
CA SER A 216 -0.71 8.34 -22.78
C SER A 216 -1.76 8.25 -21.67
N ILE A 217 -1.47 7.54 -20.57
CA ILE A 217 -2.37 7.47 -19.40
C ILE A 217 -2.53 8.84 -18.76
N THR A 218 -1.43 9.55 -18.53
CA THR A 218 -1.46 10.89 -17.94
C THR A 218 -2.23 11.85 -18.84
N TRP A 219 -1.92 11.88 -20.15
CA TRP A 219 -2.62 12.72 -21.12
C TRP A 219 -4.11 12.44 -21.17
N PHE A 220 -4.52 11.17 -21.23
CA PHE A 220 -5.92 10.78 -21.24
C PHE A 220 -6.64 11.13 -19.93
N THR A 221 -5.97 10.96 -18.79
CA THR A 221 -6.50 11.33 -17.48
C THR A 221 -6.74 12.83 -17.38
N GLU A 222 -5.78 13.63 -17.83
CA GLU A 222 -5.89 15.09 -17.86
C GLU A 222 -6.96 15.58 -18.85
N LEU A 223 -7.08 14.95 -20.04
CA LEU A 223 -8.16 15.24 -20.97
C LEU A 223 -9.53 14.94 -20.38
N LYS A 224 -9.70 13.80 -19.69
CA LYS A 224 -10.96 13.47 -19.02
C LYS A 224 -11.35 14.50 -17.96
N LYS A 225 -10.39 14.95 -17.16
CA LYS A 225 -10.61 16.01 -16.17
C LYS A 225 -11.04 17.32 -16.84
N LYS A 226 -10.32 17.76 -17.88
CA LYS A 226 -10.62 19.01 -18.61
C LYS A 226 -11.95 18.96 -19.35
N ALA A 227 -12.30 17.81 -19.92
CA ALA A 227 -13.53 17.65 -20.68
C ALA A 227 -14.80 17.59 -19.81
N ASN A 228 -14.67 17.65 -18.47
CA ASN A 228 -15.77 17.62 -17.50
C ASN A 228 -16.85 16.56 -17.84
N LEU A 229 -16.39 15.36 -18.20
CA LEU A 229 -17.26 14.33 -18.73
C LEU A 229 -18.26 13.86 -17.66
N GLN A 230 -19.54 14.15 -17.89
CA GLN A 230 -20.62 13.62 -17.06
C GLN A 230 -20.95 12.19 -17.49
N ASN A 231 -20.65 11.23 -16.63
CA ASN A 231 -21.06 9.85 -16.86
C ASN A 231 -22.58 9.70 -16.61
N ASN A 232 -23.35 9.69 -17.70
CA ASN A 232 -24.80 9.50 -17.66
C ASN A 232 -25.24 8.05 -17.90
N LEU A 233 -24.31 7.07 -17.89
CA LEU A 233 -24.65 5.65 -18.09
C LEU A 233 -25.65 5.14 -17.05
N ASP A 234 -25.57 5.63 -15.82
CA ASP A 234 -26.53 5.30 -14.76
C ASP A 234 -27.95 5.82 -15.07
N LYS A 235 -28.07 6.98 -15.73
CA LYS A 235 -29.37 7.55 -16.15
C LYS A 235 -29.98 6.79 -17.32
N VAL A 236 -29.16 6.21 -18.20
CA VAL A 236 -29.63 5.45 -19.37
C VAL A 236 -30.03 4.03 -18.98
N ARG A 237 -29.31 3.39 -18.04
CA ARG A 237 -29.69 2.08 -17.48
C ARG A 237 -31.04 2.13 -16.74
N GLY A 238 -31.41 3.27 -16.15
CA GLY A 238 -32.74 3.48 -15.55
C GLY A 238 -33.91 3.75 -16.51
N ARG A 239 -33.65 4.00 -17.81
CA ARG A 239 -34.69 4.39 -18.80
C ARG A 239 -35.18 3.28 -19.71
N ARG A 240 -34.57 2.09 -19.72
CA ARG A 240 -35.12 0.93 -20.44
C ARG A 240 -36.17 0.23 -19.57
N ARG A 241 -37.37 0.82 -19.51
CA ARG A 241 -38.58 0.10 -19.08
C ARG A 241 -39.11 -0.73 -20.23
#